data_AF-A0A401UJM0-F1
#
_entry.id   AF-A0A401UJM0-F1
#
_cell.length_a   1.000
_cell.length_b   1.000
_cell.length_c   1.000
_cell.angle_alpha   90.00
_cell.angle_beta   90.00
_cell.angle_gamma   90.00
#
_symmetry.space_group_name_H-M   'P 1'
#
loop_
_entity.id
_entity.type
_entity.pdbx_description
1 polymer ?
#
loop_
_entity_poly.entity_id
_entity_poly.type
_entity_poly.pdbx_seq_one_letter_code
_entity_poly.pdbx_strand_id
1 'polypeptide(L)'
;MNKKIISSLLAAVMISGATTLTAFASMASGSVVIGNKAFDLVYANDAANLTEITNAIVAGGEIYIKNFEGNWISNKNGLAVAASVIPAVVYKSATQKIDFAAADTNLVVSAVTISSASDTTLKAVFNTAPADTTKVVFNVKKGTTPLAMKVTWNATNTIATLTYTSNLLEGTYTVNVFNGITDLGTSSLAITLKETGGGVTTPVDNTAKIATATVAVVKAEISRLQIDLDAANALVNALPSEVAPNRARADLITRLGAIKILDVTAPVLNAVSLTIGQPVLATKDVNGDYKVSLSGSKGTDMFTAVTLNASEKATIKISTMGRSKTFTTDDSGKLTISVADLLGSFASKDGIAVSTLKGYLAMLSGAVTLNVTLKDASGNEKATTITINAN
;
A
#
# COMPACT_ATOMS: atom_id res chain seq x y z
N MET A 1 1.85 -52.51 18.60
CA MET A 1 2.76 -51.39 18.96
C MET A 1 4.18 -51.86 18.86
N ASN A 2 5.00 -51.21 18.03
CA ASN A 2 6.40 -50.86 18.28
C ASN A 2 6.99 -50.23 17.01
N LYS A 3 6.91 -48.89 16.97
CA LYS A 3 7.52 -48.03 15.97
C LYS A 3 9.01 -47.88 16.27
N LYS A 4 9.88 -48.15 15.30
CA LYS A 4 11.31 -47.83 15.25
C LYS A 4 11.71 -47.80 13.76
N ILE A 5 12.48 -46.89 13.19
CA ILE A 5 13.26 -45.71 13.59
C ILE A 5 13.39 -44.86 12.31
N ILE A 6 13.26 -43.54 12.45
CA ILE A 6 13.64 -42.54 11.46
C ILE A 6 15.18 -42.52 11.42
N SER A 7 15.81 -42.72 10.26
CA SER A 7 17.22 -42.39 10.08
C SER A 7 17.48 -41.82 8.69
N SER A 8 17.80 -40.54 8.72
CA SER A 8 18.41 -39.65 7.73
C SER A 8 19.05 -40.30 6.49
N LEU A 9 18.52 -39.92 5.32
CA LEU A 9 19.30 -39.84 4.08
C LEU A 9 20.37 -38.76 4.26
N LEU A 10 21.59 -39.17 4.63
CA LEU A 10 22.78 -38.35 4.50
C LEU A 10 23.33 -38.61 3.09
N ALA A 11 22.79 -37.91 2.09
CA ALA A 11 23.39 -37.88 0.76
C ALA A 11 24.68 -37.05 0.86
N ALA A 12 25.79 -37.74 1.05
CA ALA A 12 27.12 -37.16 0.94
C ALA A 12 27.27 -36.59 -0.48
N VAL A 13 27.34 -35.26 -0.52
CA VAL A 13 27.74 -34.46 -1.67
C VAL A 13 29.18 -34.85 -2.01
N MET A 14 29.35 -35.77 -2.95
CA MET A 14 30.62 -35.99 -3.62
C MET A 14 30.74 -34.93 -4.71
N ILE A 15 31.39 -33.82 -4.36
CA ILE A 15 31.99 -32.90 -5.32
C ILE A 15 33.08 -33.70 -6.04
N SER A 16 32.71 -34.34 -7.15
CA SER A 16 33.69 -34.80 -8.12
C SER A 16 34.17 -33.56 -8.87
N GLY A 17 35.43 -33.21 -8.64
CA GLY A 17 36.10 -32.12 -9.32
C GLY A 17 36.23 -32.42 -10.81
N ALA A 18 35.47 -31.70 -11.63
CA ALA A 18 35.78 -31.50 -13.03
C ALA A 18 36.55 -30.19 -13.15
N THR A 19 37.87 -30.22 -12.99
CA THR A 19 38.74 -29.11 -13.40
C THR A 19 38.76 -29.05 -14.93
N THR A 20 37.86 -28.28 -15.54
CA THR A 20 37.82 -28.09 -17.00
C THR A 20 38.27 -26.69 -17.37
N LEU A 21 39.60 -26.50 -17.40
CA LEU A 21 40.38 -25.29 -17.73
C LEU A 21 39.78 -24.34 -18.79
N THR A 22 40.06 -23.05 -18.62
CA THR A 22 39.40 -21.87 -19.22
C THR A 22 39.55 -21.84 -20.74
N ALA A 23 38.46 -21.53 -21.44
CA ALA A 23 38.37 -21.34 -22.88
C ALA A 23 39.01 -20.02 -23.35
N PHE A 24 40.27 -20.09 -23.81
CA PHE A 24 40.95 -19.07 -24.62
C PHE A 24 41.09 -19.58 -26.07
N ALA A 25 40.07 -19.34 -26.90
CA ALA A 25 39.85 -20.05 -28.16
C ALA A 25 39.81 -21.59 -28.03
N SER A 26 39.02 -22.33 -28.83
CA SER A 26 38.58 -23.68 -28.40
C SER A 26 39.72 -24.70 -28.35
N MET A 27 40.79 -24.45 -29.10
CA MET A 27 42.05 -25.21 -29.08
C MET A 27 43.10 -24.52 -28.20
N ALA A 28 43.90 -25.29 -27.45
CA ALA A 28 44.92 -24.72 -26.56
C ALA A 28 46.05 -23.99 -27.33
N SER A 29 46.69 -22.99 -26.71
CA SER A 29 47.93 -22.42 -27.27
C SER A 29 49.00 -23.50 -27.44
N GLY A 30 49.77 -23.42 -28.53
CA GLY A 30 50.71 -24.47 -28.93
C GLY A 30 50.07 -25.60 -29.76
N SER A 31 48.77 -25.53 -30.06
CA SER A 31 48.11 -26.52 -30.93
C SER A 31 48.59 -26.43 -32.37
N VAL A 32 48.67 -27.58 -33.03
CA VAL A 32 49.02 -27.70 -34.44
C VAL A 32 47.84 -28.30 -35.20
N VAL A 33 47.37 -27.60 -36.22
CA VAL A 33 46.39 -28.08 -37.19
C VAL A 33 47.14 -28.60 -38.41
N ILE A 34 46.78 -29.80 -38.86
CA ILE A 34 47.31 -30.45 -40.06
C ILE A 34 46.12 -30.98 -40.85
N GLY A 35 45.76 -30.29 -41.93
CA GLY A 35 44.57 -30.63 -42.71
C GLY A 35 43.30 -30.57 -41.86
N ASN A 36 42.60 -31.70 -41.70
CA ASN A 36 41.37 -31.82 -40.90
C ASN A 36 41.61 -32.39 -39.49
N LYS A 37 42.85 -32.39 -39.01
CA LYS A 37 43.21 -32.82 -37.66
C LYS A 37 43.87 -31.69 -36.89
N ALA A 38 43.66 -31.68 -35.59
CA ALA A 38 44.34 -30.76 -34.68
C ALA A 38 44.89 -31.53 -33.47
N PHE A 39 46.08 -31.15 -33.02
CA PHE A 39 46.78 -31.81 -31.93
C PHE A 39 47.25 -30.75 -30.94
N ASP A 40 47.00 -30.95 -29.66
CA ASP A 40 47.64 -30.14 -28.63
C ASP A 40 49.13 -30.48 -28.51
N LEU A 41 49.91 -29.57 -27.92
CA LEU A 41 51.36 -29.71 -27.80
C LEU A 41 51.79 -30.94 -26.99
N VAL A 42 51.05 -31.28 -25.92
CA VAL A 42 51.36 -32.44 -25.07
C VAL A 42 51.10 -33.73 -25.84
N TYR A 43 49.97 -33.84 -26.54
CA TYR A 43 49.63 -34.98 -27.38
C TYR A 43 50.62 -35.13 -28.54
N ALA A 44 51.04 -34.03 -29.14
CA ALA A 44 52.01 -34.00 -30.23
C ALA A 44 53.42 -34.41 -29.79
N ASN A 45 53.80 -34.12 -28.54
CA ASN A 45 55.12 -34.44 -27.98
C ASN A 45 55.22 -35.88 -27.43
N ASP A 46 54.12 -36.62 -27.34
CA ASP A 46 54.15 -38.01 -26.92
C ASP A 46 54.57 -38.94 -28.07
N ALA A 47 55.69 -39.64 -27.88
CA ALA A 47 56.25 -40.58 -28.86
C ALA A 47 55.26 -41.68 -29.27
N ALA A 48 54.30 -42.04 -28.42
CA ALA A 48 53.26 -43.02 -28.75
C ALA A 48 52.32 -42.54 -29.88
N ASN A 49 52.17 -41.23 -30.07
CA ASN A 49 51.28 -40.64 -31.07
C ASN A 49 52.00 -40.31 -32.40
N LEU A 50 53.31 -40.54 -32.48
CA LEU A 50 54.15 -40.16 -33.62
C LEU A 50 53.62 -40.72 -34.95
N THR A 51 53.15 -41.97 -34.96
CA THR A 51 52.60 -42.61 -36.17
C THR A 51 51.36 -41.88 -36.67
N GLU A 52 50.44 -41.48 -35.79
CA GLU A 52 49.23 -40.77 -36.19
C GLU A 52 49.55 -39.39 -36.76
N ILE A 53 50.48 -38.66 -36.11
CA ILE A 53 50.89 -37.32 -36.53
C ILE A 53 51.62 -37.39 -37.87
N THR A 54 52.54 -38.34 -38.03
CA THR A 54 53.26 -38.57 -39.29
C THR A 54 52.28 -38.90 -40.41
N ASN A 55 51.28 -39.76 -40.15
CA ASN A 55 50.25 -40.07 -41.13
C ASN A 55 49.42 -38.83 -41.51
N ALA A 56 49.13 -37.94 -40.55
CA ALA A 56 48.45 -36.68 -40.85
C ALA A 56 49.30 -35.74 -41.72
N ILE A 57 50.62 -35.66 -41.46
CA ILE A 57 51.57 -34.89 -42.28
C ILE A 57 51.64 -35.46 -43.71
N VAL A 58 51.76 -36.79 -43.83
CA VAL A 58 51.86 -37.49 -45.13
C VAL A 58 50.56 -37.37 -45.93
N ALA A 59 49.40 -37.39 -45.27
CA ALA A 59 48.11 -37.14 -45.92
C ALA A 59 48.01 -35.74 -46.54
N GLY A 60 48.84 -34.79 -46.09
CA GLY A 60 48.91 -33.45 -46.62
C GLY A 60 47.81 -32.51 -46.11
N GLY A 61 47.84 -31.27 -46.58
CA GLY A 61 46.95 -30.20 -46.15
C GLY A 61 47.71 -28.98 -45.64
N GLU A 62 46.98 -27.91 -45.36
CA GLU A 62 47.56 -26.71 -44.75
C GLU A 62 47.90 -26.97 -43.28
N ILE A 63 49.02 -26.41 -42.84
CA ILE A 63 49.49 -26.52 -41.46
C ILE A 63 49.39 -25.15 -40.81
N TYR A 64 48.69 -25.10 -39.67
CA TYR A 64 48.54 -23.91 -38.86
C TYR A 64 49.00 -24.18 -37.43
N ILE A 65 49.64 -23.19 -36.82
CA ILE A 65 50.17 -23.28 -35.46
C ILE A 65 49.56 -22.15 -34.65
N LYS A 66 48.94 -22.49 -33.52
CA LYS A 66 48.50 -21.47 -32.55
C LYS A 66 49.68 -21.13 -31.65
N ASN A 67 50.21 -19.93 -31.75
CA ASN A 67 51.33 -19.52 -30.90
C ASN A 67 50.89 -19.35 -29.43
N PHE A 68 51.85 -19.12 -28.54
CA PHE A 68 51.56 -18.95 -27.11
C PHE A 68 50.81 -17.67 -26.77
N GLU A 69 50.79 -16.70 -27.68
CA GLU A 69 49.99 -15.47 -27.58
C GLU A 69 48.54 -15.68 -28.06
N GLY A 70 48.19 -16.87 -28.57
CA GLY A 70 46.85 -17.23 -29.03
C GLY A 70 46.58 -16.94 -30.52
N ASN A 71 47.56 -16.43 -31.26
CA ASN A 71 47.45 -16.12 -32.68
C ASN A 71 47.69 -17.38 -33.54
N TRP A 72 46.89 -17.55 -34.60
CA TRP A 72 47.14 -18.59 -35.61
C TRP A 72 48.20 -18.13 -36.60
N ILE A 73 49.18 -18.99 -36.87
CA ILE A 73 50.29 -18.75 -37.80
C ILE A 73 50.23 -19.80 -38.90
N SER A 74 50.27 -19.40 -40.17
CA SER A 74 50.41 -20.34 -41.28
C SER A 74 51.86 -20.82 -41.41
N ASN A 75 52.06 -22.13 -41.44
CA ASN A 75 53.40 -22.70 -41.64
C ASN A 75 53.97 -22.42 -43.05
N LYS A 76 53.13 -22.01 -44.00
CA LYS A 76 53.55 -21.73 -45.37
C LYS A 76 54.39 -20.46 -45.49
N ASN A 77 54.03 -19.42 -44.73
CA ASN A 77 54.64 -18.09 -44.84
C ASN A 77 55.06 -17.49 -43.48
N GLY A 78 54.78 -18.16 -42.37
CA GLY A 78 55.09 -17.68 -41.02
C GLY A 78 54.28 -16.46 -40.59
N LEU A 79 53.22 -16.10 -41.32
CA LEU A 79 52.39 -14.94 -41.00
C LEU A 79 51.20 -15.33 -40.14
N ALA A 80 50.76 -14.38 -39.31
CA ALA A 80 49.51 -14.49 -38.58
C ALA A 80 48.33 -14.55 -39.57
N VAL A 81 47.40 -15.45 -39.31
CA VAL A 81 46.17 -15.65 -40.09
C VAL A 81 44.96 -15.55 -39.18
N ALA A 82 43.83 -15.13 -39.75
CA ALA A 82 42.58 -15.05 -39.00
C ALA A 82 42.09 -16.46 -38.61
N ALA A 83 41.54 -16.62 -37.41
CA ALA A 83 40.97 -17.90 -36.96
C ALA A 83 39.90 -18.46 -37.93
N SER A 84 39.27 -17.59 -38.73
CA SER A 84 38.30 -17.94 -39.77
C SER A 84 38.83 -18.79 -40.92
N VAL A 85 40.16 -18.84 -41.12
CA VAL A 85 40.76 -19.65 -42.20
C VAL A 85 41.09 -21.07 -41.76
N ILE A 86 40.97 -21.38 -40.47
CA ILE A 86 41.25 -22.71 -39.94
C ILE A 86 40.14 -23.67 -40.40
N PRO A 87 40.43 -24.80 -41.03
CA PRO A 87 39.40 -25.75 -41.48
C PRO A 87 38.71 -26.44 -40.28
N ALA A 88 37.63 -27.18 -40.56
CA ALA A 88 37.04 -28.05 -39.55
C ALA A 88 38.03 -29.16 -39.18
N VAL A 89 38.22 -29.41 -37.90
CA VAL A 89 39.25 -30.32 -37.39
C VAL A 89 38.75 -31.25 -36.31
N VAL A 90 39.27 -32.47 -36.29
CA VAL A 90 39.17 -33.35 -35.12
C VAL A 90 40.34 -33.05 -34.20
N TYR A 91 40.08 -32.41 -33.07
CA TYR A 91 41.08 -32.05 -32.06
C TYR A 91 41.34 -33.20 -31.09
N LYS A 92 42.62 -33.49 -30.87
CA LYS A 92 43.09 -34.51 -29.94
C LYS A 92 44.02 -33.93 -28.88
N SER A 93 43.76 -34.33 -27.65
CA SER A 93 44.58 -34.09 -26.48
C SER A 93 44.90 -35.38 -25.76
N ALA A 94 45.75 -35.33 -24.74
CA ALA A 94 46.04 -36.47 -23.87
C ALA A 94 44.77 -37.10 -23.24
N THR A 95 43.66 -36.36 -23.14
CA THR A 95 42.46 -36.78 -22.41
C THR A 95 41.16 -36.71 -23.20
N GLN A 96 41.15 -36.05 -24.37
CA GLN A 96 39.92 -35.71 -25.09
C GLN A 96 40.09 -35.79 -26.60
N LYS A 97 39.00 -36.16 -27.27
CA LYS A 97 38.80 -36.06 -28.71
C LYS A 97 37.54 -35.23 -28.96
N ILE A 98 37.67 -34.10 -29.64
CA ILE A 98 36.60 -33.11 -29.85
C ILE A 98 36.57 -32.74 -31.33
N ASP A 99 35.38 -32.71 -31.93
CA ASP A 99 35.21 -32.20 -33.30
C ASP A 99 34.98 -30.69 -33.26
N PHE A 100 35.83 -29.91 -33.92
CA PHE A 100 35.66 -28.48 -34.15
C PHE A 100 35.18 -28.23 -35.57
N ALA A 101 34.18 -27.36 -35.71
CA ALA A 101 33.73 -26.85 -37.00
C ALA A 101 34.81 -25.99 -37.66
N ALA A 102 34.62 -25.64 -38.93
CA ALA A 102 35.51 -24.71 -39.61
C ALA A 102 35.48 -23.34 -38.92
N ALA A 103 36.62 -22.68 -38.96
CA ALA A 103 37.03 -21.58 -38.12
C ALA A 103 37.23 -21.96 -36.64
N ASP A 104 38.35 -21.57 -36.03
CA ASP A 104 38.50 -21.53 -34.56
C ASP A 104 37.71 -20.33 -34.00
N THR A 105 36.43 -20.24 -34.38
CA THR A 105 35.47 -19.29 -33.85
C THR A 105 35.06 -19.78 -32.48
N ASN A 106 35.93 -19.61 -31.50
CA ASN A 106 35.42 -19.47 -30.16
C ASN A 106 34.68 -18.13 -30.12
N LEU A 107 33.36 -18.20 -30.07
CA LEU A 107 32.56 -17.06 -29.63
C LEU A 107 32.86 -16.92 -28.14
N VAL A 108 34.00 -16.30 -27.85
CA VAL A 108 34.35 -15.88 -26.50
C VAL A 108 33.25 -14.90 -26.13
N VAL A 109 32.33 -15.35 -25.29
CA VAL A 109 31.49 -14.42 -24.55
C VAL A 109 32.46 -13.57 -23.76
N SER A 110 32.77 -12.38 -24.25
CA SER A 110 33.74 -11.49 -23.62
C SER A 110 33.09 -10.53 -22.63
N ALA A 111 31.75 -10.45 -22.63
CA ALA A 111 31.00 -9.63 -21.70
C ALA A 111 29.59 -10.19 -21.47
N VAL A 112 29.15 -10.13 -20.22
CA VAL A 112 27.78 -10.37 -19.79
C VAL A 112 27.28 -9.11 -19.08
N THR A 113 26.15 -8.56 -19.54
CA THR A 113 25.46 -7.50 -18.80
C THR A 113 24.33 -8.09 -17.99
N ILE A 114 24.23 -7.70 -16.72
CA ILE A 114 23.18 -8.14 -15.80
C ILE A 114 22.18 -7.02 -15.58
N SER A 115 20.90 -7.33 -15.72
CA SER A 115 19.78 -6.42 -15.42
C SER A 115 18.69 -7.13 -14.63
N SER A 116 17.87 -6.38 -13.90
CA SER A 116 16.61 -6.90 -13.36
C SER A 116 15.57 -6.94 -14.47
N ALA A 117 14.76 -7.99 -14.49
CA ALA A 117 13.65 -8.13 -15.43
C ALA A 117 12.28 -8.11 -14.73
N SER A 118 12.23 -8.56 -13.48
CA SER A 118 11.08 -8.44 -12.59
C SER A 118 11.55 -8.49 -11.12
N ASP A 119 10.61 -8.46 -10.19
CA ASP A 119 10.81 -8.71 -8.76
C ASP A 119 11.35 -10.10 -8.42
N THR A 120 11.33 -11.04 -9.37
CA THR A 120 11.69 -12.46 -9.16
C THR A 120 12.75 -12.91 -10.16
N THR A 121 13.14 -12.05 -11.12
CA THR A 121 14.01 -12.45 -12.23
C THR A 121 15.13 -11.47 -12.53
N LEU A 122 16.31 -12.04 -12.80
CA LEU A 122 17.47 -11.35 -13.35
C LEU A 122 17.70 -11.83 -14.78
N LYS A 123 18.19 -10.95 -15.66
CA LYS A 123 18.60 -11.27 -17.02
C LYS A 123 20.10 -11.11 -17.17
N ALA A 124 20.72 -12.15 -17.70
CA ALA A 124 22.08 -12.10 -18.20
C ALA A 124 22.05 -12.07 -19.73
N VAL A 125 22.57 -10.99 -20.31
CA VAL A 125 22.65 -10.81 -21.76
C VAL A 125 24.08 -11.01 -22.20
N PHE A 126 24.26 -11.95 -23.13
CA PHE A 126 25.52 -12.35 -23.70
C PHE A 126 25.73 -11.60 -25.01
N ASN A 127 26.90 -11.00 -25.20
CA ASN A 127 27.24 -10.32 -26.46
C ASN A 127 27.26 -11.28 -27.65
N THR A 128 27.53 -12.57 -27.40
CA THR A 128 27.40 -13.65 -28.36
C THR A 128 26.87 -14.92 -27.68
N ALA A 129 26.13 -15.76 -28.40
CA ALA A 129 25.59 -17.00 -27.83
C ALA A 129 26.73 -17.93 -27.37
N PRO A 130 26.71 -18.46 -26.13
CA PRO A 130 27.61 -19.52 -25.72
C PRO A 130 27.42 -20.75 -26.61
N ALA A 131 28.52 -21.40 -26.99
CA ALA A 131 28.49 -22.63 -27.78
C ALA A 131 27.80 -23.80 -27.06
N ASP A 132 27.87 -23.82 -25.72
CA ASP A 132 27.25 -24.83 -24.87
C ASP A 132 26.68 -24.17 -23.60
N THR A 133 25.37 -24.05 -23.54
CA THR A 133 24.67 -23.42 -22.42
C THR A 133 24.70 -24.25 -21.13
N THR A 134 25.00 -25.56 -21.21
CA THR A 134 25.06 -26.44 -20.03
C THR A 134 26.31 -26.19 -19.17
N LYS A 135 27.32 -25.55 -19.75
CA LYS A 135 28.57 -25.16 -19.08
C LYS A 135 28.50 -23.77 -18.43
N VAL A 136 27.41 -23.04 -18.65
CA VAL A 136 27.26 -21.69 -18.10
C VAL A 136 26.72 -21.77 -16.69
N VAL A 137 27.48 -21.23 -15.73
CA VAL A 137 27.14 -21.24 -14.30
C VAL A 137 26.98 -19.80 -13.80
N PHE A 138 25.92 -19.56 -13.04
CA PHE A 138 25.62 -18.27 -12.42
C PHE A 138 25.71 -18.37 -10.90
N ASN A 139 26.70 -17.68 -10.32
CA ASN A 139 26.84 -17.55 -8.88
C ASN A 139 26.18 -16.23 -8.44
N VAL A 140 24.95 -16.31 -7.92
CA VAL A 140 24.18 -15.15 -7.47
C VAL A 140 24.26 -15.01 -5.95
N LYS A 141 24.58 -13.81 -5.45
CA LYS A 141 24.58 -13.50 -4.02
C LYS A 141 23.88 -12.17 -3.72
N LYS A 142 23.22 -12.08 -2.56
CA LYS A 142 22.81 -10.82 -1.93
C LYS A 142 23.78 -10.52 -0.79
N GLY A 143 24.62 -9.50 -0.94
CA GLY A 143 25.77 -9.32 -0.04
C GLY A 143 26.65 -10.57 -0.04
N THR A 144 26.75 -11.26 1.09
CA THR A 144 27.49 -12.52 1.23
C THR A 144 26.66 -13.78 1.06
N THR A 145 25.33 -13.67 1.04
CA THR A 145 24.40 -14.81 1.05
C THR A 145 24.14 -15.36 -0.37
N PRO A 146 24.46 -16.64 -0.66
CA PRO A 146 24.14 -17.27 -1.94
C PRO A 146 22.63 -17.43 -2.19
N LEU A 147 22.21 -17.25 -3.44
CA LEU A 147 20.83 -17.43 -3.90
C LEU A 147 20.77 -18.49 -4.99
N ALA A 148 19.96 -19.52 -4.79
CA ALA A 148 19.73 -20.56 -5.78
C ALA A 148 18.72 -20.06 -6.83
N MET A 149 19.18 -19.92 -8.08
CA MET A 149 18.35 -19.46 -9.19
C MET A 149 18.08 -20.60 -10.18
N LYS A 150 16.86 -20.64 -10.71
CA LYS A 150 16.53 -21.49 -11.87
C LYS A 150 16.90 -20.74 -13.16
N VAL A 151 17.63 -21.39 -14.06
CA VAL A 151 18.08 -20.77 -15.33
C VAL A 151 17.24 -21.29 -16.50
N THR A 152 16.76 -20.38 -17.34
CA THR A 152 16.16 -20.68 -18.65
C THR A 152 16.80 -19.84 -19.74
N TRP A 153 16.93 -20.40 -20.95
CA TRP A 153 17.54 -19.73 -22.10
C TRP A 153 16.48 -19.31 -23.11
N ASN A 154 16.72 -18.19 -23.81
CA ASN A 154 15.94 -17.83 -24.98
C ASN A 154 16.32 -18.72 -26.19
N ALA A 155 15.52 -18.69 -27.25
CA ALA A 155 15.71 -19.55 -28.43
C ALA A 155 17.06 -19.35 -29.14
N THR A 156 17.67 -18.17 -29.02
CA THR A 156 18.96 -17.82 -29.64
C THR A 156 20.16 -18.01 -28.70
N ASN A 157 19.94 -18.51 -27.47
CA ASN A 157 20.96 -18.68 -26.43
C ASN A 157 21.77 -17.41 -26.08
N THR A 158 21.26 -16.22 -26.37
CA THR A 158 21.94 -14.94 -26.04
C THR A 158 21.41 -14.31 -24.75
N ILE A 159 20.32 -14.82 -24.19
CA ILE A 159 19.72 -14.32 -22.95
C ILE A 159 19.42 -15.50 -22.03
N ALA A 160 20.02 -15.48 -20.84
CA ALA A 160 19.63 -16.35 -19.74
C ALA A 160 18.74 -15.58 -18.77
N THR A 161 17.59 -16.16 -18.42
CA THR A 161 16.70 -15.66 -17.38
C THR A 161 16.91 -16.49 -16.12
N LEU A 162 17.30 -15.81 -15.04
CA LEU A 162 17.53 -16.41 -13.74
C LEU A 162 16.31 -16.10 -12.86
N THR A 163 15.57 -17.11 -12.45
CA THR A 163 14.36 -16.97 -11.64
C THR A 163 14.63 -17.43 -10.21
N TYR A 164 14.32 -16.57 -9.24
CA TYR A 164 14.31 -16.91 -7.83
C TYR A 164 12.90 -17.38 -7.41
N THR A 165 12.82 -18.29 -6.44
CA THR A 165 11.53 -18.84 -5.97
C THR A 165 10.69 -17.85 -5.16
N SER A 166 11.26 -16.70 -4.81
CA SER A 166 10.62 -15.65 -4.02
C SER A 166 11.02 -14.28 -4.54
N ASN A 167 10.42 -13.22 -4.00
CA ASN A 167 10.74 -11.86 -4.42
C ASN A 167 12.18 -11.49 -3.98
N LEU A 168 12.92 -10.92 -4.92
CA LEU A 168 14.22 -10.29 -4.71
C LEU A 168 14.01 -8.99 -3.93
N LEU A 169 14.32 -9.05 -2.65
CA LEU A 169 14.24 -7.92 -1.73
C LEU A 169 15.22 -6.80 -2.13
N GLU A 170 14.90 -5.55 -1.77
CA GLU A 170 15.80 -4.41 -1.99
C GLU A 170 17.23 -4.69 -1.49
N GLY A 171 18.21 -4.30 -2.31
CA GLY A 171 19.61 -4.41 -1.96
C GLY A 171 20.52 -4.61 -3.17
N THR A 172 21.81 -4.77 -2.88
CA THR A 172 22.83 -5.02 -3.89
C THR A 172 23.03 -6.52 -4.09
N TYR A 173 22.96 -6.95 -5.34
CA TYR A 173 23.15 -8.31 -5.78
C TYR A 173 24.42 -8.40 -6.62
N THR A 174 25.17 -9.48 -6.44
CA THR A 174 26.31 -9.81 -7.30
C THR A 174 25.99 -11.05 -8.09
N VAL A 175 26.29 -11.01 -9.38
CA VAL A 175 26.16 -12.16 -10.28
C VAL A 175 27.50 -12.36 -10.96
N ASN A 176 28.15 -13.46 -10.63
CA ASN A 176 29.38 -13.89 -11.27
C ASN A 176 29.06 -15.03 -12.25
N VAL A 177 29.53 -14.88 -13.49
CA VAL A 177 29.16 -15.78 -14.59
C VAL A 177 30.38 -16.53 -15.06
N PHE A 178 30.27 -17.85 -15.13
CA PHE A 178 31.29 -18.72 -15.69
C PHE A 178 30.78 -19.39 -16.96
N ASN A 179 31.68 -19.66 -17.90
CA ASN A 179 31.45 -20.60 -18.98
C ASN A 179 32.55 -21.67 -18.96
N GLY A 180 32.22 -22.88 -18.52
CA GLY A 180 33.22 -23.85 -18.08
C GLY A 180 33.91 -23.32 -16.82
N ILE A 181 35.23 -23.18 -16.84
CA ILE A 181 35.93 -22.47 -15.75
C ILE A 181 36.29 -21.01 -16.10
N THR A 182 35.97 -20.52 -17.30
CA THR A 182 36.27 -19.12 -17.67
C THR A 182 35.35 -18.20 -16.91
N ASP A 183 35.94 -17.36 -16.06
CA ASP A 183 35.24 -16.25 -15.41
C ASP A 183 34.98 -15.16 -16.45
N LEU A 184 33.70 -14.88 -16.69
CA LEU A 184 33.25 -13.83 -17.61
C LEU A 184 33.05 -12.49 -16.89
N GLY A 185 33.37 -12.45 -15.60
CA GLY A 185 33.28 -11.28 -14.74
C GLY A 185 32.15 -11.36 -13.72
N THR A 186 32.19 -10.41 -12.80
CA THR A 186 31.15 -10.18 -11.80
C THR A 186 30.47 -8.85 -12.07
N SER A 187 29.14 -8.88 -12.16
CA SER A 187 28.32 -7.67 -12.22
C SER A 187 27.64 -7.43 -10.88
N SER A 188 27.58 -6.16 -10.49
CA SER A 188 26.80 -5.70 -9.35
C SER A 188 25.53 -5.02 -9.84
N LEU A 189 24.39 -5.44 -9.31
CA LEU A 189 23.08 -4.89 -9.62
C LEU A 189 22.44 -4.39 -8.33
N ALA A 190 22.14 -3.10 -8.27
CA ALA A 190 21.25 -2.58 -7.25
C ALA A 190 19.80 -2.88 -7.66
N ILE A 191 19.13 -3.75 -6.91
CA ILE A 191 17.68 -3.89 -6.98
C ILE A 191 17.12 -2.87 -6.01
N THR A 192 16.66 -1.76 -6.58
CA THR A 192 15.77 -0.82 -5.90
C THR A 192 14.35 -1.24 -6.24
N LEU A 193 13.45 -1.27 -5.26
CA LEU A 193 12.03 -1.40 -5.55
C LEU A 193 11.62 -0.17 -6.38
N LYS A 194 11.49 -0.34 -7.69
CA LYS A 194 10.81 0.64 -8.54
C LYS A 194 9.33 0.33 -8.42
N GLU A 195 8.60 1.21 -7.75
CA GLU A 195 7.14 1.21 -7.76
C GLU A 195 6.67 1.31 -9.23
N THR A 196 6.33 0.18 -9.85
CA THR A 196 5.69 0.15 -11.17
C THR A 196 4.23 0.47 -10.97
N GLY A 197 3.84 1.69 -11.36
CA GLY A 197 2.55 2.27 -11.06
C GLY A 197 1.33 1.45 -11.47
N GLY A 198 0.41 1.31 -10.52
CA GLY A 198 -0.97 1.73 -10.74
C GLY A 198 -1.18 3.04 -9.98
N GLY A 199 -0.91 4.18 -10.63
CA GLY A 199 -1.07 5.50 -10.03
C GLY A 199 0.11 5.92 -9.15
N VAL A 200 0.61 7.14 -9.36
CA VAL A 200 1.53 7.81 -8.45
C VAL A 200 0.84 7.93 -7.08
N THR A 201 1.28 7.15 -6.09
CA THR A 201 1.12 7.49 -4.66
C THR A 201 2.49 7.38 -4.00
N THR A 202 3.43 8.21 -4.45
CA THR A 202 4.77 8.36 -3.84
C THR A 202 4.69 8.56 -2.32
N PRO A 203 5.77 8.30 -1.56
CA PRO A 203 5.93 8.76 -0.17
C PRO A 203 5.56 10.25 0.07
N VAL A 204 5.66 11.11 -0.96
CA VAL A 204 5.22 12.52 -0.94
C VAL A 204 3.71 12.67 -0.70
N ASP A 205 2.88 11.76 -1.25
CA ASP A 205 1.42 11.76 -1.05
C ASP A 205 1.06 11.28 0.37
N ASN A 206 1.80 10.31 0.92
CA ASN A 206 1.61 9.89 2.31
C ASN A 206 2.02 10.99 3.29
N THR A 207 3.12 11.71 3.05
CA THR A 207 3.50 12.87 3.86
C THR A 207 2.44 13.99 3.77
N ALA A 208 1.92 14.28 2.58
CA ALA A 208 0.86 15.28 2.39
C ALA A 208 -0.48 14.87 3.05
N LYS A 209 -0.87 13.59 2.94
CA LYS A 209 -2.05 13.01 3.61
C LYS A 209 -1.90 13.04 5.13
N ILE A 210 -0.74 12.69 5.67
CA ILE A 210 -0.45 12.79 7.11
C ILE A 210 -0.50 14.25 7.56
N ALA A 211 0.08 15.19 6.80
CA ALA A 211 0.03 16.62 7.11
C ALA A 211 -1.42 17.13 7.10
N THR A 212 -2.21 16.75 6.10
CA THR A 212 -3.64 17.11 5.98
C THR A 212 -4.45 16.57 7.15
N ALA A 213 -4.28 15.28 7.48
CA ALA A 213 -4.92 14.66 8.64
C ALA A 213 -4.49 15.33 9.95
N THR A 214 -3.20 15.68 10.08
CA THR A 214 -2.68 16.40 11.26
C THR A 214 -3.33 17.77 11.42
N VAL A 215 -3.44 18.56 10.34
CA VAL A 215 -4.11 19.86 10.37
C VAL A 215 -5.58 19.72 10.74
N ALA A 216 -6.27 18.72 10.21
CA ALA A 216 -7.66 18.45 10.56
C ALA A 216 -7.82 18.07 12.04
N VAL A 217 -6.92 17.25 12.60
CA VAL A 217 -6.91 16.92 14.04
C VAL A 217 -6.66 18.17 14.88
N VAL A 218 -5.68 19.01 14.53
CA VAL A 218 -5.43 20.28 15.23
C VAL A 218 -6.66 21.19 15.18
N LYS A 219 -7.34 21.26 14.03
CA LYS A 219 -8.59 22.04 13.91
C LYS A 219 -9.67 21.48 14.83
N ALA A 220 -9.88 20.16 14.86
CA ALA A 220 -10.84 19.50 15.74
C ALA A 220 -10.52 19.71 17.23
N GLU A 221 -9.23 19.70 17.60
CA GLU A 221 -8.79 19.96 18.98
C GLU A 221 -9.10 21.40 19.42
N ILE A 222 -8.93 22.37 18.51
CA ILE A 222 -9.17 23.80 18.79
C ILE A 222 -10.66 24.11 18.77
N SER A 223 -11.38 23.70 17.72
CA SER A 223 -12.81 24.04 17.56
C SER A 223 -13.69 23.22 18.49
N ARG A 224 -13.29 21.98 18.77
CA ARG A 224 -14.04 21.00 19.55
C ARG A 224 -15.45 20.76 18.97
N LEU A 225 -15.68 21.05 17.70
CA LEU A 225 -16.96 20.82 17.05
C LEU A 225 -17.04 19.40 16.49
N GLN A 226 -18.22 18.77 16.59
CA GLN A 226 -18.43 17.42 16.07
C GLN A 226 -18.11 17.32 14.57
N ILE A 227 -18.48 18.33 13.78
CA ILE A 227 -18.22 18.37 12.34
C ILE A 227 -16.72 18.32 12.00
N ASP A 228 -15.88 18.99 12.79
CA ASP A 228 -14.42 18.97 12.57
C ASP A 228 -13.82 17.65 13.06
N LEU A 229 -14.35 17.07 14.15
CA LEU A 229 -13.96 15.74 14.61
C LEU A 229 -14.28 14.66 13.56
N ASP A 230 -15.47 14.71 12.95
CA ASP A 230 -15.89 13.77 11.91
C ASP A 230 -15.01 13.89 10.66
N ALA A 231 -14.72 15.13 10.23
CA ALA A 231 -13.82 15.40 9.12
C ALA A 231 -12.40 14.88 9.40
N ALA A 232 -11.87 15.10 10.61
CA ALA A 232 -10.57 14.60 11.01
C ALA A 232 -10.54 13.06 11.09
N ASN A 233 -11.57 12.43 11.66
CA ASN A 233 -11.72 10.97 11.68
C ASN A 233 -11.73 10.37 10.28
N ALA A 234 -12.47 10.97 9.34
CA ALA A 234 -12.50 10.52 7.96
C ALA A 234 -11.10 10.52 7.32
N LEU A 235 -10.34 11.61 7.50
CA LEU A 235 -8.98 11.74 6.98
C LEU A 235 -7.99 10.77 7.63
N VAL A 236 -8.05 10.62 8.96
CA VAL A 236 -7.18 9.70 9.71
C VAL A 236 -7.48 8.23 9.37
N ASN A 237 -8.75 7.88 9.14
CA ASN A 237 -9.14 6.53 8.72
C ASN A 237 -8.81 6.24 7.24
N ALA A 238 -8.68 7.28 6.41
CA ALA A 238 -8.23 7.16 5.02
C ALA A 238 -6.70 7.03 4.87
N LEU A 239 -5.91 7.15 5.96
CA LEU A 239 -4.46 6.95 5.92
C LEU A 239 -4.13 5.47 5.60
N PRO A 240 -3.15 5.19 4.71
CA PRO A 240 -2.79 3.82 4.34
C PRO A 240 -2.29 2.98 5.52
N SER A 241 -2.62 1.70 5.56
CA SER A 241 -2.16 0.74 6.59
C SER A 241 -0.71 0.26 6.40
N GLU A 242 -0.12 0.50 5.23
CA GLU A 242 1.19 0.00 4.80
C GLU A 242 2.37 0.96 5.12
N VAL A 243 2.11 2.15 5.66
CA VAL A 243 3.18 3.07 6.11
C VAL A 243 3.68 2.63 7.49
N ALA A 244 4.84 1.97 7.54
CA ALA A 244 5.42 1.55 8.81
C ALA A 244 6.10 2.72 9.56
N PRO A 245 5.98 2.76 10.91
CA PRO A 245 5.04 2.00 11.73
C PRO A 245 3.72 2.76 11.84
N ASN A 246 2.65 2.04 12.14
CA ASN A 246 1.34 2.47 12.61
C ASN A 246 1.30 3.57 13.72
N ARG A 247 2.39 4.25 14.06
CA ARG A 247 2.50 5.29 15.09
C ARG A 247 1.79 6.58 14.73
N ALA A 248 2.01 7.18 13.55
CA ALA A 248 1.39 8.48 13.23
C ALA A 248 -0.14 8.41 13.21
N ARG A 249 -0.70 7.37 12.56
CA ARG A 249 -2.14 7.13 12.58
C ARG A 249 -2.64 6.82 13.99
N ALA A 250 -1.95 5.96 14.74
CA ALA A 250 -2.33 5.64 16.12
C ALA A 250 -2.32 6.89 17.03
N ASP A 251 -1.29 7.73 16.94
CA ASP A 251 -1.16 8.96 17.72
C ASP A 251 -2.29 9.95 17.39
N LEU A 252 -2.63 10.11 16.11
CA LEU A 252 -3.75 10.94 15.67
C LEU A 252 -5.09 10.38 16.15
N ILE A 253 -5.30 9.06 16.12
CA ILE A 253 -6.50 8.40 16.69
C ILE A 253 -6.56 8.63 18.20
N THR A 254 -5.45 8.49 18.92
CA THR A 254 -5.39 8.74 20.36
C THR A 254 -5.72 10.19 20.69
N ARG A 255 -5.19 11.16 19.92
CA ARG A 255 -5.53 12.58 20.07
C ARG A 255 -7.01 12.84 19.82
N LEU A 256 -7.58 12.31 18.73
CA LEU A 256 -9.01 12.42 18.43
C LEU A 256 -9.89 11.84 19.54
N GLY A 257 -9.52 10.68 20.08
CA GLY A 257 -10.24 10.04 21.19
C GLY A 257 -10.20 10.82 22.51
N ALA A 258 -9.27 11.77 22.66
CA ALA A 258 -9.18 12.64 23.84
C ALA A 258 -9.99 13.95 23.70
N ILE A 259 -10.48 14.29 22.50
CA ILE A 259 -11.23 15.52 22.27
C ILE A 259 -12.60 15.43 22.93
N LYS A 260 -12.86 16.37 23.84
CA LYS A 260 -14.19 16.59 24.40
C LYS A 260 -14.94 17.58 23.53
N ILE A 261 -15.94 17.10 22.79
CA ILE A 261 -16.75 17.95 21.90
C ILE A 261 -17.50 19.01 22.69
N LEU A 262 -17.48 20.24 22.17
CA LEU A 262 -18.34 21.31 22.60
C LEU A 262 -19.70 21.06 21.98
N ASP A 263 -20.68 20.81 22.84
CA ASP A 263 -22.06 20.81 22.41
C ASP A 263 -22.45 22.22 22.00
N VAL A 264 -22.84 22.37 20.74
CA VAL A 264 -23.29 23.63 20.13
C VAL A 264 -24.74 23.55 19.66
N THR A 265 -25.42 22.43 19.92
CA THR A 265 -26.79 22.23 19.48
C THR A 265 -27.71 22.81 20.53
N ALA A 266 -28.42 23.89 20.19
CA ALA A 266 -29.36 24.46 21.13
C ALA A 266 -30.59 23.54 21.33
N PRO A 267 -31.11 23.46 22.57
CA PRO A 267 -32.31 22.68 22.85
C PRO A 267 -33.51 23.23 22.08
N VAL A 268 -34.34 22.34 21.54
CA VAL A 268 -35.54 22.71 20.79
C VAL A 268 -36.80 22.25 21.52
N LEU A 269 -37.88 23.00 21.35
CA LEU A 269 -39.19 22.57 21.78
C LEU A 269 -39.76 21.59 20.74
N ASN A 270 -40.15 20.40 21.19
CA ASN A 270 -40.74 19.34 20.38
C ASN A 270 -42.26 19.42 20.40
N ALA A 271 -42.85 19.62 21.58
CA ALA A 271 -44.29 19.73 21.74
C ALA A 271 -44.68 20.71 22.84
N VAL A 272 -45.87 21.27 22.68
CA VAL A 272 -46.55 22.12 23.65
C VAL A 272 -47.99 21.63 23.79
N SER A 273 -48.48 21.57 25.02
CA SER A 273 -49.90 21.36 25.28
C SER A 273 -50.39 22.22 26.45
N LEU A 274 -51.66 22.58 26.39
CA LEU A 274 -52.38 23.22 27.50
C LEU A 274 -53.30 22.19 28.15
N THR A 275 -53.39 22.18 29.47
CA THR A 275 -54.39 21.39 30.19
C THR A 275 -55.64 22.25 30.37
N ILE A 276 -56.68 22.00 29.56
CA ILE A 276 -57.95 22.74 29.56
C ILE A 276 -59.11 21.75 29.74
N GLY A 277 -59.30 21.27 30.97
CA GLY A 277 -60.12 20.08 31.27
C GLY A 277 -59.50 18.78 30.72
N GLN A 278 -59.17 18.76 29.43
CA GLN A 278 -58.37 17.75 28.73
C GLN A 278 -57.15 18.41 28.06
N PRO A 279 -56.11 17.64 27.68
CA PRO A 279 -54.97 18.18 26.96
C PRO A 279 -55.37 18.74 25.58
N VAL A 280 -55.03 20.00 25.33
CA VAL A 280 -55.14 20.67 24.03
C VAL A 280 -53.74 20.81 23.45
N LEU A 281 -53.47 20.12 22.34
CA LEU A 281 -52.16 20.13 21.70
C LEU A 281 -51.97 21.40 20.86
N ALA A 282 -50.78 22.00 20.95
CA ALA A 282 -50.38 23.06 20.05
C ALA A 282 -50.05 22.52 18.66
N THR A 283 -50.33 23.31 17.63
CA THR A 283 -49.82 23.06 16.28
C THR A 283 -48.55 23.87 16.06
N LYS A 284 -47.51 23.23 15.50
CA LYS A 284 -46.25 23.89 15.14
C LYS A 284 -46.35 24.42 13.71
N ASP A 285 -45.98 25.68 13.48
CA ASP A 285 -45.94 26.25 12.14
C ASP A 285 -44.56 26.10 11.47
N VAL A 286 -44.45 26.62 10.24
CA VAL A 286 -43.24 26.52 9.41
C VAL A 286 -42.03 27.25 10.00
N ASN A 287 -42.25 28.24 10.87
CA ASN A 287 -41.18 28.96 11.56
C ASN A 287 -40.75 28.23 12.85
N GLY A 288 -41.46 27.16 13.21
CA GLY A 288 -41.25 26.40 14.43
C GLY A 288 -41.94 27.01 15.65
N ASP A 289 -42.80 28.01 15.46
CA ASP A 289 -43.63 28.60 16.51
C ASP A 289 -44.86 27.74 16.78
N TYR A 290 -45.37 27.80 17.99
CA TYR A 290 -46.49 27.00 18.44
C TYR A 290 -47.76 27.83 18.55
N LYS A 291 -48.88 27.28 18.09
CA LYS A 291 -50.21 27.91 18.19
C LYS A 291 -51.18 26.98 18.90
N VAL A 292 -51.92 27.52 19.85
CA VAL A 292 -53.02 26.83 20.52
C VAL A 292 -54.31 27.61 20.30
N SER A 293 -55.34 26.93 19.80
CA SER A 293 -56.67 27.50 19.62
C SER A 293 -57.60 27.06 20.74
N LEU A 294 -58.42 27.99 21.23
CA LEU A 294 -59.42 27.76 22.27
C LEU A 294 -60.84 27.55 21.70
N SER A 295 -61.03 27.43 20.38
CA SER A 295 -62.38 27.27 19.78
C SER A 295 -63.10 26.01 20.26
N GLY A 296 -62.39 24.90 20.41
CA GLY A 296 -62.95 23.62 20.83
C GLY A 296 -63.25 23.51 22.33
N SER A 297 -62.78 24.45 23.16
CA SER A 297 -62.93 24.39 24.62
C SER A 297 -64.20 25.09 25.09
N LYS A 298 -64.89 24.49 26.07
CA LYS A 298 -66.09 25.07 26.69
C LYS A 298 -65.67 26.20 27.62
N GLY A 299 -66.52 27.22 27.77
CA GLY A 299 -66.25 28.35 28.66
C GLY A 299 -66.05 27.95 30.13
N THR A 300 -66.64 26.82 30.55
CA THR A 300 -66.51 26.24 31.90
C THR A 300 -65.24 25.41 32.09
N ASP A 301 -64.51 25.08 31.02
CA ASP A 301 -63.28 24.31 31.15
C ASP A 301 -62.22 25.18 31.86
N MET A 302 -61.39 24.53 32.67
CA MET A 302 -60.34 25.19 33.44
C MET A 302 -58.99 24.99 32.74
N PHE A 303 -58.32 26.10 32.40
CA PHE A 303 -56.93 26.11 31.98
C PHE A 303 -56.04 26.08 33.23
N THR A 304 -55.40 24.94 33.48
CA THR A 304 -54.71 24.67 34.75
C THR A 304 -53.19 24.56 34.62
N ALA A 305 -52.69 24.13 33.46
CA ALA A 305 -51.25 23.98 33.26
C ALA A 305 -50.81 24.13 31.79
N VAL A 306 -49.55 24.51 31.60
CA VAL A 306 -48.82 24.41 30.32
C VAL A 306 -47.82 23.28 30.44
N THR A 307 -47.82 22.35 29.49
CA THR A 307 -46.78 21.31 29.39
C THR A 307 -45.88 21.59 28.19
N LEU A 308 -44.58 21.64 28.45
CA LEU A 308 -43.52 21.84 27.47
C LEU A 308 -42.69 20.57 27.39
N ASN A 309 -42.35 20.14 26.18
CA ASN A 309 -41.47 19.00 25.93
C ASN A 309 -40.32 19.45 25.04
N ALA A 310 -39.14 19.61 25.63
CA ALA A 310 -37.90 19.96 24.96
C ALA A 310 -37.15 18.71 24.47
N SER A 311 -36.14 18.89 23.61
CA SER A 311 -35.27 17.82 23.12
C SER A 311 -34.39 17.19 24.20
N GLU A 312 -34.15 17.92 25.29
CA GLU A 312 -33.26 17.54 26.38
C GLU A 312 -33.53 18.38 27.63
N LYS A 313 -32.77 18.14 28.69
CA LYS A 313 -32.84 18.94 29.90
C LYS A 313 -32.43 20.39 29.63
N ALA A 314 -33.36 21.33 29.84
CA ALA A 314 -33.13 22.75 29.58
C ALA A 314 -33.71 23.65 30.68
N THR A 315 -33.07 24.80 30.85
CA THR A 315 -33.63 25.96 31.55
C THR A 315 -34.54 26.71 30.57
N ILE A 316 -35.81 26.89 30.91
CA ILE A 316 -36.82 27.55 30.09
C ILE A 316 -37.18 28.89 30.72
N LYS A 317 -36.92 29.98 30.01
CA LYS A 317 -37.41 31.33 30.35
C LYS A 317 -38.65 31.64 29.51
N ILE A 318 -39.77 31.95 30.17
CA ILE A 318 -41.01 32.35 29.51
C ILE A 318 -41.27 33.82 29.84
N SER A 319 -41.50 34.63 28.81
CA SER A 319 -41.81 36.06 28.94
C SER A 319 -43.14 36.41 28.28
N THR A 320 -44.02 37.05 29.04
CA THR A 320 -45.33 37.51 28.59
C THR A 320 -45.74 38.75 29.37
N MET A 321 -46.43 39.70 28.71
CA MET A 321 -46.95 40.92 29.33
C MET A 321 -45.90 41.69 30.18
N GLY A 322 -44.65 41.75 29.69
CA GLY A 322 -43.54 42.45 30.36
C GLY A 322 -42.97 41.72 31.59
N ARG A 323 -43.40 40.50 31.90
CA ARG A 323 -42.88 39.67 32.99
C ARG A 323 -42.15 38.46 32.43
N SER A 324 -41.11 38.01 33.13
CA SER A 324 -40.38 36.78 32.80
C SER A 324 -40.31 35.84 34.00
N LYS A 325 -40.45 34.54 33.76
CA LYS A 325 -40.19 33.48 34.75
C LYS A 325 -39.30 32.41 34.16
N THR A 326 -38.51 31.77 35.01
CA THR A 326 -37.58 30.71 34.63
C THR A 326 -37.97 29.41 35.32
N PHE A 327 -37.89 28.33 34.56
CA PHE A 327 -38.18 26.97 35.00
C PHE A 327 -37.10 26.03 34.47
N THR A 328 -37.03 24.81 34.98
CA THR A 328 -36.09 23.79 34.49
C THR A 328 -36.88 22.53 34.19
N THR A 329 -36.65 21.92 33.03
CA THR A 329 -37.25 20.63 32.71
C THR A 329 -36.65 19.52 33.57
N ASP A 330 -37.34 18.38 33.63
CA ASP A 330 -36.74 17.15 34.13
C ASP A 330 -35.65 16.62 33.15
N ASP A 331 -35.03 15.50 33.52
CA ASP A 331 -33.97 14.86 32.73
C ASP A 331 -34.46 14.33 31.37
N SER A 332 -35.78 14.19 31.19
CA SER A 332 -36.40 13.81 29.91
C SER A 332 -36.73 15.02 29.01
N GLY A 333 -36.47 16.24 29.47
CA GLY A 333 -36.82 17.47 28.76
C GLY A 333 -38.28 17.91 28.95
N LYS A 334 -39.03 17.27 29.86
CA LYS A 334 -40.43 17.60 30.12
C LYS A 334 -40.57 18.60 31.28
N LEU A 335 -41.52 19.52 31.15
CA LEU A 335 -41.89 20.47 32.19
C LEU A 335 -43.41 20.72 32.17
N THR A 336 -44.07 20.62 33.32
CA THR A 336 -45.46 21.06 33.50
C THR A 336 -45.47 22.25 34.46
N ILE A 337 -46.01 23.37 34.00
CA ILE A 337 -46.08 24.64 34.73
C ILE A 337 -47.55 24.90 35.06
N SER A 338 -47.87 25.13 36.33
CA SER A 338 -49.23 25.53 36.69
C SER A 338 -49.53 26.93 36.14
N VAL A 339 -50.77 27.18 35.74
CA VAL A 339 -51.16 28.50 35.22
C VAL A 339 -51.03 29.59 36.28
N ALA A 340 -51.25 29.24 37.56
CA ALA A 340 -50.98 30.12 38.69
C ALA A 340 -49.50 30.52 38.77
N ASP A 341 -48.59 29.57 38.58
CA ASP A 341 -47.15 29.86 38.54
C ASP A 341 -46.76 30.66 37.31
N LEU A 342 -47.39 30.44 36.15
CA LEU A 342 -47.07 31.19 34.94
C LEU A 342 -47.57 32.65 35.01
N LEU A 343 -48.83 32.83 35.39
CA LEU A 343 -49.54 34.12 35.30
C LEU A 343 -49.59 34.89 36.63
N GLY A 344 -49.30 34.25 37.77
CA GLY A 344 -49.38 34.88 39.09
C GLY A 344 -50.81 35.31 39.42
N SER A 345 -50.98 36.56 39.86
CA SER A 345 -52.28 37.11 40.29
C SER A 345 -53.37 37.18 39.22
N PHE A 346 -53.03 36.92 37.95
CA PHE A 346 -54.00 36.86 36.86
C PHE A 346 -54.75 35.51 36.78
N ALA A 347 -54.34 34.52 37.57
CA ALA A 347 -55.00 33.23 37.68
C ALA A 347 -55.23 32.85 39.15
N SER A 348 -56.26 32.05 39.43
CA SER A 348 -56.42 31.45 40.74
C SER A 348 -55.46 30.27 40.90
N LYS A 349 -55.34 29.73 42.11
CA LYS A 349 -54.58 28.50 42.38
C LYS A 349 -55.06 27.31 41.52
N ASP A 350 -56.35 27.28 41.20
CA ASP A 350 -56.98 26.22 40.43
C ASP A 350 -56.95 26.48 38.90
N GLY A 351 -56.35 27.60 38.47
CA GLY A 351 -56.22 27.99 37.07
C GLY A 351 -57.13 29.15 36.68
N ILE A 352 -57.54 29.18 35.41
CA ILE A 352 -58.44 30.20 34.86
C ILE A 352 -59.51 29.53 33.98
N ALA A 353 -60.77 29.92 34.15
CA ALA A 353 -61.83 29.45 33.26
C ALA A 353 -61.61 29.98 31.84
N VAL A 354 -61.90 29.16 30.83
CA VAL A 354 -61.73 29.53 29.41
C VAL A 354 -62.55 30.77 29.05
N SER A 355 -63.75 30.95 29.62
CA SER A 355 -64.55 32.17 29.41
C SER A 355 -63.81 33.44 29.87
N THR A 356 -63.21 33.39 31.06
CA THR A 356 -62.40 34.49 31.60
C THR A 356 -61.15 34.73 30.76
N LEU A 357 -60.45 33.66 30.37
CA LEU A 357 -59.27 33.76 29.50
C LEU A 357 -59.62 34.41 28.17
N LYS A 358 -60.69 33.98 27.48
CA LYS A 358 -61.16 34.60 26.24
C LYS A 358 -61.52 36.07 26.42
N GLY A 359 -62.09 36.45 27.56
CA GLY A 359 -62.32 37.84 27.94
C GLY A 359 -61.03 38.66 27.97
N TYR A 360 -59.98 38.15 28.62
CA TYR A 360 -58.67 38.81 28.62
C TYR A 360 -58.03 38.86 27.23
N LEU A 361 -58.12 37.78 26.46
CA LEU A 361 -57.59 37.76 25.09
C LEU A 361 -58.29 38.78 24.19
N ALA A 362 -59.61 38.99 24.34
CA ALA A 362 -60.34 40.00 23.58
C ALA A 362 -59.80 41.43 23.83
N MET A 363 -59.31 41.71 25.04
CA MET A 363 -58.64 42.98 25.36
C MET A 363 -57.23 43.08 24.76
N LEU A 364 -56.62 41.95 24.39
CA LEU A 364 -55.28 41.82 23.79
C LEU A 364 -55.35 41.48 22.30
N SER A 365 -56.35 41.99 21.59
CA SER A 365 -56.54 41.75 20.14
C SER A 365 -56.73 40.27 19.75
N GLY A 366 -57.23 39.45 20.68
CA GLY A 366 -57.65 38.06 20.45
C GLY A 366 -56.59 37.00 20.72
N ALA A 367 -55.37 37.38 21.10
CA ALA A 367 -54.25 36.45 21.31
C ALA A 367 -53.29 36.90 22.41
N VAL A 368 -52.57 35.96 22.99
CA VAL A 368 -51.41 36.23 23.86
C VAL A 368 -50.21 35.42 23.38
N THR A 369 -49.05 36.06 23.33
CA THR A 369 -47.79 35.41 22.93
C THR A 369 -46.90 35.22 24.13
N LEU A 370 -46.46 33.98 24.33
CA LEU A 370 -45.42 33.60 25.27
C LEU A 370 -44.11 33.51 24.49
N ASN A 371 -43.14 34.37 24.83
CA ASN A 371 -41.80 34.28 24.29
C ASN A 371 -41.00 33.29 25.13
N VAL A 372 -40.58 32.18 24.53
CA VAL A 372 -39.92 31.08 25.22
C VAL A 372 -38.47 30.99 24.76
N THR A 373 -37.54 31.00 25.71
CA THR A 373 -36.11 30.74 25.46
C THR A 373 -35.71 29.48 26.21
N LEU A 374 -35.17 28.50 25.50
CA LEU A 374 -34.58 27.29 26.06
C LEU A 374 -33.07 27.45 26.11
N LYS A 375 -32.44 27.05 27.22
CA LYS A 375 -30.99 27.05 27.42
C LYS A 375 -30.52 25.74 28.03
N ASP A 376 -29.54 25.09 27.42
CA ASP A 376 -28.93 23.87 27.98
C ASP A 376 -27.85 24.18 29.03
N ALA A 377 -27.19 23.15 29.55
CA ALA A 377 -26.08 23.32 30.51
C ALA A 377 -24.78 23.84 29.84
N SER A 378 -24.65 23.63 28.54
CA SER A 378 -23.51 24.06 27.71
C SER A 378 -23.59 25.55 27.34
N GLY A 379 -24.74 26.17 27.56
CA GLY A 379 -25.01 27.58 27.30
C GLY A 379 -25.67 27.87 25.95
N ASN A 380 -26.01 26.85 25.16
CA ASN A 380 -26.69 27.03 23.87
C ASN A 380 -28.13 27.43 24.08
N GLU A 381 -28.62 28.37 23.27
CA GLU A 381 -29.94 28.97 23.44
C GLU A 381 -30.77 28.93 22.15
N LYS A 382 -32.07 28.65 22.28
CA LYS A 382 -33.04 28.76 21.19
C LYS A 382 -34.30 29.48 21.68
N ALA A 383 -34.77 30.43 20.88
CA ALA A 383 -36.04 31.10 21.10
C ALA A 383 -37.14 30.53 20.20
N THR A 384 -38.37 30.51 20.71
CA THR A 384 -39.61 30.18 20.01
C THR A 384 -40.77 30.93 20.66
N THR A 385 -41.89 31.05 19.98
CA THR A 385 -43.10 31.63 20.53
C THR A 385 -44.21 30.60 20.67
N ILE A 386 -45.04 30.77 21.70
CA ILE A 386 -46.30 30.04 21.87
C ILE A 386 -47.41 31.07 21.86
N THR A 387 -48.29 31.01 20.87
CA THR A 387 -49.44 31.91 20.76
C THR A 387 -50.71 31.18 21.14
N ILE A 388 -51.45 31.73 22.10
CA ILE A 388 -52.75 31.21 22.53
C ILE A 388 -53.83 32.15 22.00
N ASN A 389 -54.72 31.62 21.16
CA ASN A 389 -55.77 32.37 20.48
C ASN A 389 -57.15 32.05 21.04
N ALA A 390 -58.01 33.06 21.14
CA ALA A 390 -59.39 32.89 21.58
C ALA A 390 -60.25 32.05 20.61
N ASN A 391 -59.90 32.09 19.32
CA ASN A 391 -60.61 31.47 18.19
C ASN A 391 -59.88 30.26 17.63
#